data_AF-A0A6J6P3L8-F1
#
_entry.id   AF-A0A6J6P3L8-F1
#
_cell.length_a   1.000
_cell.length_b   1.000
_cell.length_c   1.000
_cell.angle_alpha   90.00
_cell.angle_beta   90.00
_cell.angle_gamma   90.00
#
_symmetry.space_group_name_H-M   'P 1'
#
loop_
_entity.id
_entity.type
_entity.pdbx_description
1 polymer ?
#
loop_
_entity_poly.entity_id
_entity_poly.type
_entity_poly.pdbx_seq_one_letter_code
_entity_poly.pdbx_strand_id
1 'polypeptide(L)'
;MSMKGFDHGNRGIGVRNHQLILPSVVCSTRVSSRIAREVGAVTFAHQHGCGFIGNDVGRITDYFAALANHPNVSSTLIVGLGCETLQGNELADKLLTKNKSTNYLVTQESGGVAGTVSSGISAARELSANFPTAQTVLPRLHLGIDLSNDDFKVDEIVAALTEVGVDITVAASHKNSGLNFSDLMEAGVHVILSFPDPNQPPSGFPLIPTINVSSGSPLHLAIANDFDLGPKAESEEIMEKIYNVVNGELTKVEAIGAGEIIAAREVRSV
;
A
#
# COMPACT_ATOMS: atom_id res chain seq x y z
N MET A 1 -9.24 -3.73 23.83
CA MET A 1 -10.01 -2.63 23.20
C MET A 1 -10.45 -3.09 21.82
N SER A 2 -11.57 -2.60 21.28
CA SER A 2 -12.06 -3.03 19.96
C SER A 2 -11.36 -2.26 18.85
N MET A 3 -10.93 -2.93 17.79
CA MET A 3 -10.35 -2.31 16.59
C MET A 3 -11.42 -2.20 15.51
N LYS A 4 -11.57 -1.01 14.91
CA LYS A 4 -12.47 -0.81 13.77
C LYS A 4 -11.82 -1.29 12.48
N GLY A 5 -12.64 -1.78 11.56
CA GLY A 5 -12.21 -2.18 10.23
C GLY A 5 -13.32 -2.02 9.20
N PHE A 6 -13.00 -2.40 7.98
CA PHE A 6 -13.85 -2.31 6.80
C PHE A 6 -13.87 -3.67 6.11
N ASP A 7 -15.04 -4.27 5.95
CA ASP A 7 -15.17 -5.57 5.28
C ASP A 7 -15.16 -5.38 3.75
N HIS A 8 -14.14 -5.93 3.10
CA HIS A 8 -13.97 -5.91 1.64
C HIS A 8 -14.16 -7.29 1.01
N GLY A 9 -14.88 -8.19 1.68
CA GLY A 9 -15.22 -9.52 1.19
C GLY A 9 -14.00 -10.42 1.07
N ASN A 10 -13.72 -10.92 -0.14
CA ASN A 10 -12.62 -11.86 -0.37
C ASN A 10 -11.22 -11.25 -0.18
N ARG A 11 -11.11 -9.91 -0.03
CA ARG A 11 -9.86 -9.25 0.38
C ARG A 11 -9.62 -9.25 1.89
N GLY A 12 -10.64 -9.58 2.70
CA GLY A 12 -10.58 -9.53 4.15
C GLY A 12 -11.05 -8.18 4.72
N ILE A 13 -10.67 -7.92 5.97
CA ILE A 13 -11.07 -6.73 6.72
C ILE A 13 -9.86 -5.78 6.83
N GLY A 14 -9.95 -4.61 6.21
CA GLY A 14 -8.91 -3.57 6.27
C GLY A 14 -9.09 -2.55 7.39
N VAL A 15 -8.04 -1.80 7.71
CA VAL A 15 -8.09 -0.62 8.60
C VAL A 15 -8.24 0.70 7.83
N ARG A 16 -8.19 0.62 6.49
CA ARG A 16 -8.51 1.70 5.56
C ARG A 16 -9.49 1.20 4.51
N ASN A 17 -10.17 2.12 3.85
CA ASN A 17 -11.15 1.83 2.80
C ASN A 17 -10.74 2.50 1.49
N HIS A 18 -9.68 2.00 0.85
CA HIS A 18 -9.15 2.60 -0.37
C HIS A 18 -9.75 1.96 -1.61
N GLN A 19 -10.22 2.79 -2.55
CA GLN A 19 -10.28 2.36 -3.95
C GLN A 19 -8.90 2.54 -4.57
N LEU A 20 -8.43 1.53 -5.31
CA LEU A 20 -7.14 1.57 -6.00
C LEU A 20 -7.35 1.78 -7.51
N ILE A 21 -6.77 2.83 -8.07
CA ILE A 21 -6.57 2.96 -9.52
C ILE A 21 -5.17 2.46 -9.81
N LEU A 22 -5.07 1.29 -10.45
CA LEU A 22 -3.81 0.57 -10.67
C LEU A 22 -3.31 0.84 -12.10
N PRO A 23 -2.27 1.66 -12.30
CA PRO A 23 -1.60 1.75 -13.60
C PRO A 23 -0.83 0.45 -13.88
N SER A 24 -1.10 -0.25 -14.98
CA SER A 24 -0.35 -1.48 -15.34
C SER A 24 1.00 -1.23 -16.01
N VAL A 25 1.26 0.02 -16.41
CA VAL A 25 2.52 0.46 -17.05
C VAL A 25 2.75 1.95 -16.81
N VAL A 26 4.00 2.41 -16.89
CA VAL A 26 4.35 3.84 -16.75
C VAL A 26 3.52 4.78 -17.65
N CYS A 27 3.18 4.37 -18.87
CA CYS A 27 2.38 5.17 -19.80
C CYS A 27 0.94 5.42 -19.31
N SER A 28 0.41 4.54 -18.46
CA SER A 28 -0.94 4.64 -17.89
C SER A 28 -1.00 5.49 -16.60
N THR A 29 0.16 5.84 -16.03
CA THR A 29 0.27 6.59 -14.76
C THR A 29 -0.52 7.90 -14.80
N ARG A 30 -0.34 8.72 -15.85
CA ARG A 30 -0.99 10.05 -15.92
C ARG A 30 -2.52 9.95 -16.01
N VAL A 31 -3.02 8.93 -16.70
CA VAL A 31 -4.47 8.65 -16.81
C VAL A 31 -5.00 8.22 -15.45
N SER A 32 -4.32 7.29 -14.79
CA SER A 32 -4.66 6.78 -13.45
C SER A 32 -4.70 7.90 -12.41
N SER A 33 -3.69 8.78 -12.37
CA SER A 33 -3.65 9.94 -11.47
C SER A 33 -4.81 10.90 -11.68
N ARG A 34 -5.25 11.10 -12.92
CA ARG A 34 -6.41 11.94 -13.19
C ARG A 34 -7.69 11.29 -12.68
N ILE A 35 -7.92 10.01 -12.96
CA ILE A 35 -9.10 9.29 -12.48
C ILE A 35 -9.13 9.29 -10.95
N ALA A 36 -8.02 8.91 -10.31
CA ALA A 36 -7.89 8.80 -8.86
C ALA A 36 -8.25 10.12 -8.16
N ARG A 37 -7.75 11.25 -8.67
CA ARG A 37 -8.04 12.57 -8.13
C ARG A 37 -9.53 12.94 -8.22
N GLU A 38 -10.19 12.62 -9.34
CA GLU A 38 -11.61 12.98 -9.54
C GLU A 38 -12.59 12.10 -8.75
N VAL A 39 -12.15 10.93 -8.27
CA VAL A 39 -12.98 10.01 -7.47
C VAL A 39 -12.53 9.86 -6.02
N GLY A 40 -11.43 10.50 -5.62
CA GLY A 40 -10.87 10.37 -4.27
C GLY A 40 -10.25 9.00 -3.98
N ALA A 41 -9.68 8.36 -4.99
CA ALA A 41 -9.03 7.04 -4.89
C ALA A 41 -7.51 7.17 -4.72
N VAL A 42 -6.88 6.07 -4.31
CA VAL A 42 -5.42 5.92 -4.24
C VAL A 42 -4.88 5.46 -5.58
N THR A 43 -3.71 5.95 -5.94
CA THR A 43 -2.93 5.50 -7.09
C THR A 43 -1.45 5.74 -6.79
N PHE A 44 -0.57 5.20 -7.62
CA PHE A 44 0.86 5.46 -7.58
C PHE A 44 1.39 5.73 -8.99
N ALA A 45 2.66 6.15 -9.08
CA ALA A 45 3.37 6.22 -10.35
C ALA A 45 4.05 4.88 -10.62
N HIS A 46 3.66 4.20 -11.70
CA HIS A 46 4.28 2.94 -12.08
C HIS A 46 5.72 3.18 -12.53
N GLN A 47 6.70 2.47 -11.92
CA GLN A 47 8.13 2.71 -12.15
C GLN A 47 8.64 2.17 -13.48
N HIS A 48 7.98 1.15 -14.03
CA HIS A 48 8.51 0.42 -15.18
C HIS A 48 7.79 0.75 -16.48
N GLY A 49 8.57 0.90 -17.55
CA GLY A 49 8.09 0.74 -18.93
C GLY A 49 8.05 -0.73 -19.32
N CYS A 50 7.87 -1.02 -20.60
CA CYS A 50 7.74 -2.39 -21.11
C CYS A 50 9.06 -3.21 -21.14
N GLY A 51 10.14 -2.69 -20.57
CA GLY A 51 11.50 -3.26 -20.68
C GLY A 51 11.82 -4.40 -19.70
N PHE A 52 10.90 -4.76 -18.81
CA PHE A 52 11.06 -5.95 -17.95
C PHE A 52 10.56 -7.19 -18.69
N ILE A 53 11.31 -8.30 -18.62
CA ILE A 53 11.09 -9.52 -19.42
C ILE A 53 11.33 -10.76 -18.56
N GLY A 54 10.87 -11.92 -19.04
CA GLY A 54 11.07 -13.20 -18.35
C GLY A 54 10.39 -13.23 -16.98
N ASN A 55 11.12 -13.68 -15.96
CA ASN A 55 10.58 -13.85 -14.60
C ASN A 55 10.04 -12.55 -13.99
N ASP A 56 10.60 -11.39 -14.36
CA ASP A 56 10.11 -10.08 -13.87
C ASP A 56 8.63 -9.86 -14.20
N VAL A 57 8.14 -10.37 -15.35
CA VAL A 57 6.73 -10.21 -15.73
C VAL A 57 5.82 -10.92 -14.74
N GLY A 58 6.16 -12.16 -14.38
CA GLY A 58 5.42 -12.94 -13.38
C GLY A 58 5.48 -12.27 -12.00
N ARG A 59 6.68 -11.88 -11.55
CA ARG A 59 6.89 -11.23 -10.25
C ARG A 59 6.07 -9.94 -10.10
N ILE A 60 6.10 -9.06 -11.11
CA ILE A 60 5.34 -7.80 -11.09
C ILE A 60 3.83 -8.07 -11.17
N THR A 61 3.40 -9.06 -11.97
CA THR A 61 2.00 -9.45 -12.05
C THR A 61 1.49 -9.97 -10.70
N ASP A 62 2.28 -10.80 -10.01
CA ASP A 62 1.95 -11.29 -8.66
C ASP A 62 1.92 -10.17 -7.63
N TYR A 63 2.90 -9.25 -7.68
CA TYR A 63 2.95 -8.08 -6.80
C TYR A 63 1.71 -7.19 -6.97
N PHE A 64 1.31 -6.88 -8.21
CA PHE A 64 0.09 -6.10 -8.46
C PHE A 64 -1.19 -6.86 -8.13
N ALA A 65 -1.20 -8.18 -8.28
CA ALA A 65 -2.31 -8.99 -7.80
C ALA A 65 -2.42 -8.96 -6.27
N ALA A 66 -1.30 -8.97 -5.55
CA ALA A 66 -1.27 -8.81 -4.09
C ALA A 66 -1.76 -7.40 -3.69
N LEU A 67 -1.23 -6.36 -4.32
CA LEU A 67 -1.60 -4.96 -4.11
C LEU A 67 -3.11 -4.74 -4.30
N ALA A 68 -3.67 -5.25 -5.41
CA ALA A 68 -5.08 -5.12 -5.72
C ALA A 68 -5.98 -5.96 -4.81
N ASN A 69 -5.46 -7.01 -4.15
CA ASN A 69 -6.19 -7.85 -3.20
C ASN A 69 -5.89 -7.51 -1.73
N HIS A 70 -5.14 -6.44 -1.47
CA HIS A 70 -4.75 -6.06 -0.12
C HIS A 70 -5.98 -5.78 0.78
N PRO A 71 -5.97 -6.14 2.07
CA PRO A 71 -7.12 -5.92 2.96
C PRO A 71 -7.58 -4.47 3.08
N ASN A 72 -6.71 -3.49 2.87
CA ASN A 72 -7.08 -2.06 2.87
C ASN A 72 -7.75 -1.57 1.56
N VAL A 73 -7.92 -2.45 0.56
CA VAL A 73 -8.50 -2.11 -0.75
C VAL A 73 -9.94 -2.59 -0.83
N SER A 74 -10.87 -1.71 -1.19
CA SER A 74 -12.28 -2.05 -1.41
C SER A 74 -12.58 -2.48 -2.83
N SER A 75 -11.93 -1.83 -3.79
CA SER A 75 -12.13 -2.06 -5.21
C SER A 75 -10.91 -1.62 -6.01
N THR A 76 -10.76 -2.19 -7.20
CA THR A 76 -9.60 -1.91 -8.08
C THR A 76 -10.07 -1.59 -9.49
N LEU A 77 -9.61 -0.48 -10.05
CA LEU A 77 -9.69 -0.18 -11.47
C LEU A 77 -8.28 -0.26 -12.06
N ILE A 78 -8.02 -1.29 -12.86
CA ILE A 78 -6.78 -1.40 -13.62
C ILE A 78 -6.89 -0.49 -14.85
N VAL A 79 -5.85 0.29 -15.10
CA VAL A 79 -5.75 1.15 -16.28
C VAL A 79 -4.49 0.76 -17.05
N GLY A 80 -4.68 0.23 -18.25
CA GLY A 80 -3.60 -0.10 -19.18
C GLY A 80 -3.49 0.86 -20.34
N LEU A 81 -2.34 0.80 -21.01
CA LEU A 81 -2.20 1.45 -22.32
C LEU A 81 -2.78 0.57 -23.42
N GLY A 82 -2.55 -0.75 -23.37
CA GLY A 82 -2.95 -1.73 -24.40
C GLY A 82 -1.79 -2.38 -25.17
N CYS A 83 -0.55 -1.97 -24.91
CA CYS A 83 0.65 -2.53 -25.54
C CYS A 83 1.77 -2.87 -24.54
N GLU A 84 1.40 -3.03 -23.27
CA GLU A 84 2.36 -3.32 -22.20
C GLU A 84 2.80 -4.79 -22.17
N THR A 85 3.99 -5.05 -21.64
CA THR A 85 4.52 -6.42 -21.51
C THR A 85 3.73 -7.23 -20.50
N LEU A 86 3.34 -6.61 -19.38
CA LEU A 86 2.36 -7.17 -18.46
C LEU A 86 1.01 -7.17 -19.16
N GLN A 87 0.43 -8.35 -19.37
CA GLN A 87 -0.88 -8.47 -20.02
C GLN A 87 -1.97 -8.05 -19.03
N GLY A 88 -2.45 -6.80 -19.14
CA GLY A 88 -3.39 -6.22 -18.17
C GLY A 88 -4.73 -6.98 -18.08
N ASN A 89 -5.15 -7.61 -19.17
CA ASN A 89 -6.27 -8.55 -19.21
C ASN A 89 -6.01 -9.80 -18.36
N GLU A 90 -4.82 -10.39 -18.40
CA GLU A 90 -4.48 -11.56 -17.58
C GLU A 90 -4.49 -11.22 -16.08
N LEU A 91 -3.96 -10.04 -15.72
CA LEU A 91 -4.06 -9.53 -14.35
C LEU A 91 -5.52 -9.32 -13.94
N ALA A 92 -6.32 -8.70 -14.81
CA ALA A 92 -7.74 -8.47 -14.55
C ALA A 92 -8.50 -9.78 -14.36
N ASP A 93 -8.31 -10.76 -15.25
CA ASP A 93 -8.93 -12.08 -15.16
C ASP A 93 -8.55 -12.78 -13.86
N LYS A 94 -7.26 -12.77 -13.51
CA LYS A 94 -6.76 -13.31 -12.24
C LYS A 94 -7.44 -12.68 -11.04
N LEU A 95 -7.61 -11.36 -11.03
CA LEU A 95 -8.30 -10.64 -9.96
C LEU A 95 -9.79 -10.92 -9.93
N LEU A 96 -10.46 -10.96 -11.08
CA LEU A 96 -11.89 -11.19 -11.21
C LEU A 96 -12.31 -12.59 -10.73
N THR A 97 -11.41 -13.59 -10.79
CA THR A 97 -11.68 -14.90 -10.18
C THR A 97 -11.94 -14.83 -8.67
N LYS A 98 -11.38 -13.82 -8.00
CA LYS A 98 -11.51 -13.63 -6.54
C LYS A 98 -12.42 -12.46 -6.18
N ASN A 99 -12.32 -11.34 -6.89
CA ASN A 99 -12.92 -10.08 -6.50
C ASN A 99 -13.64 -9.42 -7.68
N LYS A 100 -14.97 -9.51 -7.67
CA LYS A 100 -15.85 -8.85 -8.66
C LYS A 100 -15.79 -7.32 -8.59
N SER A 101 -15.30 -6.75 -7.48
CA SER A 101 -14.98 -5.33 -7.35
C SER A 101 -13.66 -4.96 -8.03
N THR A 102 -13.45 -5.51 -9.23
CA THR A 102 -12.32 -5.24 -10.11
C THR A 102 -12.84 -4.90 -11.48
N ASN A 103 -12.25 -3.91 -12.14
CA ASN A 103 -12.51 -3.61 -13.54
C ASN A 103 -11.21 -3.25 -14.26
N TYR A 104 -11.20 -3.30 -15.59
CA TYR A 104 -10.05 -3.02 -16.43
C TYR A 104 -10.43 -2.11 -17.59
N LEU A 105 -9.60 -1.09 -17.84
CA LEU A 105 -9.74 -0.19 -18.98
C LEU A 105 -8.44 -0.09 -19.76
N VAL A 106 -8.57 -0.08 -21.09
CA VAL A 106 -7.46 0.06 -22.03
C VAL A 106 -7.52 1.43 -22.69
N THR A 107 -6.45 2.21 -22.56
CA THR A 107 -6.42 3.59 -23.04
C THR A 107 -6.57 3.68 -24.57
N GLN A 108 -5.93 2.76 -25.30
CA GLN A 108 -6.01 2.71 -26.77
C GLN A 108 -7.40 2.33 -27.30
N GLU A 109 -8.22 1.67 -26.48
CA GLU A 109 -9.58 1.24 -26.84
C GLU A 109 -10.65 2.22 -26.34
N SER A 110 -10.28 3.10 -25.40
CA SER A 110 -11.21 4.01 -24.72
C SER A 110 -11.16 5.44 -25.27
N GLY A 111 -10.87 5.62 -26.57
CA GLY A 111 -10.81 6.94 -27.20
C GLY A 111 -9.63 7.80 -26.73
N GLY A 112 -8.51 7.17 -26.37
CA GLY A 112 -7.30 7.83 -25.87
C GLY A 112 -7.48 8.42 -24.46
N VAL A 113 -6.56 9.31 -24.08
CA VAL A 113 -6.48 9.83 -22.70
C VAL A 113 -7.80 10.45 -22.21
N ALA A 114 -8.47 11.27 -23.03
CA ALA A 114 -9.69 11.96 -22.61
C ALA A 114 -10.86 10.99 -22.37
N GLY A 115 -11.09 10.07 -23.31
CA GLY A 115 -12.15 9.08 -23.18
C GLY A 115 -11.89 8.08 -22.06
N THR A 116 -10.63 7.70 -21.83
CA THR A 116 -10.23 6.80 -20.74
C THR A 116 -10.45 7.43 -19.38
N VAL A 117 -10.14 8.72 -19.21
CA VAL A 117 -10.42 9.41 -17.95
C VAL A 117 -11.93 9.48 -17.69
N SER A 118 -12.73 9.82 -18.70
CA SER A 118 -14.20 9.90 -18.56
C SER A 118 -14.84 8.55 -18.19
N SER A 119 -14.50 7.51 -18.95
CA SER A 119 -14.98 6.14 -18.70
C SER A 119 -14.43 5.58 -17.38
N GLY A 120 -13.17 5.86 -17.05
CA GLY A 120 -12.54 5.45 -15.79
C GLY A 120 -13.18 6.06 -14.56
N ILE A 121 -13.56 7.35 -14.60
CA ILE A 121 -14.33 7.98 -13.51
C ILE A 121 -15.68 7.28 -13.32
N SER A 122 -16.36 6.98 -14.43
CA SER A 122 -17.66 6.31 -14.40
C SER A 122 -17.54 4.89 -13.82
N ALA A 123 -16.59 4.09 -14.34
CA ALA A 123 -16.32 2.73 -13.88
C ALA A 123 -15.90 2.67 -12.41
N ALA A 124 -15.04 3.59 -11.96
CA ALA A 124 -14.61 3.67 -10.56
C ALA A 124 -15.78 3.97 -9.62
N ARG A 125 -16.68 4.90 -10.00
CA ARG A 125 -17.88 5.20 -9.22
C ARG A 125 -18.87 4.04 -9.20
N GLU A 126 -19.05 3.36 -10.33
CA GLU A 126 -19.89 2.16 -10.42
C GLU A 126 -19.37 1.02 -9.54
N LEU A 127 -18.05 0.79 -9.52
CA LEU A 127 -17.44 -0.18 -8.60
C LEU A 127 -17.76 0.14 -7.14
N SER A 128 -17.55 1.40 -6.71
CA SER A 128 -17.85 1.82 -5.33
C SER A 128 -19.35 1.71 -5.00
N ALA A 129 -20.23 1.96 -5.96
CA ALA A 129 -21.67 1.86 -5.76
C ALA A 129 -22.17 0.40 -5.70
N ASN A 130 -21.63 -0.47 -6.55
CA ASN A 130 -22.02 -1.88 -6.62
C ASN A 130 -21.42 -2.73 -5.51
N PHE A 131 -20.32 -2.29 -4.91
CA PHE A 131 -19.61 -2.99 -3.85
C PHE A 131 -19.41 -2.07 -2.64
N PRO A 132 -20.49 -1.67 -1.95
CA PRO A 132 -20.39 -0.80 -0.79
C PRO A 132 -19.66 -1.50 0.36
N THR A 133 -18.75 -0.78 1.00
CA THR A 133 -18.03 -1.26 2.17
C THR A 133 -18.83 -1.05 3.45
N ALA A 134 -18.83 -2.03 4.35
CA ALA A 134 -19.41 -1.91 5.69
C ALA A 134 -18.32 -1.78 6.76
N GLN A 135 -18.54 -0.91 7.75
CA GLN A 135 -17.70 -0.89 8.95
C GLN A 135 -17.97 -2.14 9.80
N THR A 136 -16.91 -2.71 10.34
CA THR A 136 -16.94 -3.91 11.17
C THR A 136 -15.86 -3.84 12.26
N VAL A 137 -15.76 -4.88 13.08
CA VAL A 137 -14.67 -5.07 14.03
C VAL A 137 -13.54 -5.83 13.33
N LEU A 138 -12.32 -5.32 13.40
CA LEU A 138 -11.13 -6.06 13.00
C LEU A 138 -10.83 -7.12 14.08
N PRO A 139 -10.97 -8.43 13.78
CA PRO A 139 -10.84 -9.48 14.79
C PRO A 139 -9.39 -9.69 15.24
N ARG A 140 -8.45 -9.44 14.33
CA ARG A 140 -7.02 -9.59 14.57
C ARG A 140 -6.24 -8.58 13.73
N LEU A 141 -5.31 -7.89 14.37
CA LEU A 141 -4.39 -7.00 13.68
C LEU A 141 -3.21 -7.81 13.15
N HIS A 142 -2.83 -7.52 11.92
CA HIS A 142 -1.57 -7.94 11.32
C HIS A 142 -0.69 -6.70 11.16
N LEU A 143 0.35 -6.59 11.97
CA LEU A 143 1.29 -5.47 11.99
C LEU A 143 2.56 -5.82 11.21
N GLY A 144 2.95 -4.95 10.30
CA GLY A 144 4.27 -4.98 9.67
C GLY A 144 5.27 -4.16 10.45
N ILE A 145 6.48 -4.66 10.64
CA ILE A 145 7.59 -3.91 11.23
C ILE A 145 8.69 -3.79 10.18
N ASP A 146 9.01 -2.56 9.78
CA ASP A 146 10.19 -2.26 8.97
C ASP A 146 11.38 -1.95 9.90
N LEU A 147 12.42 -2.77 9.79
CA LEU A 147 13.70 -2.60 10.47
C LEU A 147 14.80 -2.25 9.46
N SER A 148 14.75 -1.03 8.96
CA SER A 148 15.85 -0.47 8.15
C SER A 148 17.00 0.04 9.03
N ASN A 149 16.78 0.21 10.33
CA ASN A 149 17.76 0.62 11.32
C ASN A 149 18.19 -0.53 12.26
N ASP A 150 19.45 -0.94 12.15
CA ASP A 150 20.01 -2.06 12.92
C ASP A 150 20.15 -1.79 14.44
N ASP A 151 20.12 -0.51 14.84
CA ASP A 151 20.28 -0.10 16.24
C ASP A 151 18.99 -0.29 17.06
N PHE A 152 17.83 -0.42 16.39
CA PHE A 152 16.57 -0.71 17.07
C PHE A 152 16.42 -2.21 17.33
N LYS A 153 16.08 -2.55 18.58
CA LYS A 153 15.66 -3.90 18.96
C LYS A 153 14.16 -3.90 19.15
N VAL A 154 13.47 -4.77 18.42
CA VAL A 154 12.01 -4.90 18.50
C VAL A 154 11.58 -6.19 19.18
N ASP A 155 12.50 -7.02 19.66
CA ASP A 155 12.18 -8.33 20.27
C ASP A 155 11.15 -8.19 21.40
N GLU A 156 11.32 -7.19 22.26
CA GLU A 156 10.41 -6.91 23.38
C GLU A 156 9.02 -6.45 22.88
N ILE A 157 8.98 -5.55 21.89
CA ILE A 157 7.75 -5.05 21.29
C ILE A 157 6.99 -6.18 20.57
N VAL A 158 7.72 -7.00 19.82
CA VAL A 158 7.21 -8.17 19.11
C VAL A 158 6.62 -9.18 20.09
N ALA A 159 7.34 -9.50 21.17
CA ALA A 159 6.86 -10.40 22.20
C ALA A 159 5.57 -9.89 22.85
N ALA A 160 5.55 -8.62 23.30
CA ALA A 160 4.39 -8.02 23.94
C ALA A 160 3.16 -7.97 23.03
N LEU A 161 3.34 -7.62 21.75
CA LEU A 161 2.27 -7.59 20.76
C LEU A 161 1.73 -8.98 20.41
N THR A 162 2.62 -9.96 20.31
CA THR A 162 2.23 -11.35 20.02
C THR A 162 1.41 -11.95 21.17
N GLU A 163 1.76 -11.65 22.42
CA GLU A 163 1.02 -12.10 23.61
C GLU A 163 -0.44 -11.60 23.63
N VAL A 164 -0.69 -10.39 23.11
CA VAL A 164 -2.05 -9.84 22.98
C VAL A 164 -2.76 -10.23 21.68
N GLY A 165 -2.17 -11.14 20.91
CA GLY A 165 -2.78 -11.77 19.73
C GLY A 165 -2.68 -10.96 18.43
N VAL A 166 -1.68 -10.08 18.31
CA VAL A 166 -1.34 -9.40 17.05
C VAL A 166 -0.44 -10.30 16.20
N ASP A 167 -0.81 -10.51 14.93
CA ASP A 167 0.06 -11.17 13.96
C ASP A 167 1.14 -10.17 13.53
N ILE A 168 2.40 -10.62 13.44
CA ILE A 168 3.53 -9.73 13.14
C ILE A 168 4.34 -10.28 11.97
N THR A 169 4.70 -9.40 11.05
CA THR A 169 5.71 -9.66 10.02
C THR A 169 6.80 -8.62 10.12
N VAL A 170 8.05 -9.07 10.23
CA VAL A 170 9.22 -8.20 10.28
C VAL A 170 9.92 -8.23 8.93
N ALA A 171 10.12 -7.06 8.33
CA ALA A 171 10.93 -6.88 7.13
C ALA A 171 12.22 -6.14 7.50
N ALA A 172 13.35 -6.83 7.34
CA ALA A 172 14.70 -6.32 7.63
C ALA A 172 15.67 -6.62 6.47
N SER A 173 15.14 -7.00 5.31
CA SER A 173 15.90 -7.47 4.15
C SER A 173 16.73 -6.35 3.52
N HIS A 174 16.33 -5.10 3.73
CA HIS A 174 16.91 -3.93 3.10
C HIS A 174 17.16 -2.80 4.10
N LYS A 175 18.25 -2.05 3.92
CA LYS A 175 18.43 -0.73 4.56
C LYS A 175 17.66 0.36 3.80
N ASN A 176 16.42 0.06 3.43
CA ASN A 176 15.55 0.94 2.66
C ASN A 176 14.10 0.60 2.98
N SER A 177 13.44 1.51 3.68
CA SER A 177 12.06 1.33 4.12
C SER A 177 11.12 1.05 2.96
N GLY A 178 11.29 1.72 1.81
CA GLY A 178 10.44 1.51 0.64
C GLY A 178 10.46 0.08 0.09
N LEU A 179 11.62 -0.59 0.11
CA LEU A 179 11.71 -1.99 -0.31
C LEU A 179 11.11 -2.94 0.75
N ASN A 180 11.38 -2.69 2.03
CA ASN A 180 10.78 -3.48 3.11
C ASN A 180 9.24 -3.33 3.12
N PHE A 181 8.71 -2.14 2.79
CA PHE A 181 7.27 -1.93 2.70
C PHE A 181 6.62 -2.76 1.59
N SER A 182 7.33 -3.04 0.50
CA SER A 182 6.85 -3.93 -0.55
C SER A 182 6.69 -5.36 -0.05
N ASP A 183 7.66 -5.88 0.72
CA ASP A 183 7.56 -7.21 1.34
C ASP A 183 6.39 -7.26 2.34
N LEU A 184 6.23 -6.20 3.15
CA LEU A 184 5.13 -6.08 4.12
C LEU A 184 3.76 -5.97 3.44
N MET A 185 3.67 -5.27 2.30
CA MET A 185 2.44 -5.20 1.51
C MET A 185 2.05 -6.58 0.97
N GLU A 186 3.00 -7.36 0.47
CA GLU A 186 2.71 -8.72 -0.01
C GLU A 186 2.29 -9.66 1.11
N ALA A 187 2.76 -9.42 2.34
CA ALA A 187 2.29 -10.12 3.53
C ALA A 187 0.86 -9.72 3.95
N GLY A 188 0.29 -8.64 3.40
CA GLY A 188 -1.07 -8.19 3.68
C GLY A 188 -1.22 -7.50 5.03
N VAL A 189 -0.16 -6.85 5.53
CA VAL A 189 -0.21 -6.17 6.83
C VAL A 189 -1.20 -4.99 6.80
N HIS A 190 -1.91 -4.78 7.90
CA HIS A 190 -2.89 -3.70 7.99
C HIS A 190 -2.24 -2.34 8.23
N VAL A 191 -1.15 -2.33 9.01
CA VAL A 191 -0.39 -1.14 9.45
C VAL A 191 1.10 -1.47 9.39
N ILE A 192 1.93 -0.49 9.07
CA ILE A 192 3.39 -0.59 9.16
C ILE A 192 3.89 0.29 10.32
N LEU A 193 4.71 -0.29 11.19
CA LEU A 193 5.55 0.44 12.14
C LEU A 193 6.98 0.47 11.57
N SER A 194 7.45 1.67 11.23
CA SER A 194 8.70 1.89 10.52
C SER A 194 9.78 2.47 11.43
N PHE A 195 10.93 1.81 11.45
CA PHE A 195 12.17 2.28 12.06
C PHE A 195 13.20 2.54 10.93
N PRO A 196 13.11 3.70 10.26
CA PRO A 196 13.92 4.00 9.09
C PRO A 196 15.41 4.14 9.44
N ASP A 197 16.27 3.88 8.44
CA ASP A 197 17.72 4.11 8.54
C ASP A 197 17.99 5.55 9.05
N PRO A 198 19.00 5.78 9.92
CA PRO A 198 19.33 7.11 10.45
C PRO A 198 19.50 8.23 9.43
N ASN A 199 19.74 7.90 8.15
CA ASN A 199 19.91 8.84 7.03
C ASN A 199 18.72 8.88 6.07
N GLN A 200 17.59 8.25 6.41
CA GLN A 200 16.36 8.25 5.60
C GLN A 200 15.27 9.10 6.26
N PRO A 201 14.53 9.93 5.50
CA PRO A 201 13.35 10.59 6.02
C PRO A 201 12.24 9.58 6.33
N PRO A 202 11.20 9.96 7.09
CA PRO A 202 10.02 9.12 7.25
C PRO A 202 9.43 8.81 5.87
N SER A 203 9.05 7.54 5.68
CA SER A 203 8.53 7.04 4.42
C SER A 203 7.10 6.54 4.62
N GLY A 204 6.30 6.54 3.55
CA GLY A 204 4.92 6.06 3.59
C GLY A 204 4.63 5.05 2.49
N PHE A 205 3.50 4.36 2.64
CA PHE A 205 2.95 3.47 1.63
C PHE A 205 1.50 3.89 1.30
N PRO A 206 1.13 4.15 0.03
CA PRO A 206 -0.18 4.74 -0.30
C PRO A 206 -1.42 3.98 0.19
N LEU A 207 -1.33 2.66 0.41
CA LEU A 207 -2.46 1.82 0.86
C LEU A 207 -2.41 1.43 2.34
N ILE A 208 -1.26 1.62 3.00
CA ILE A 208 -1.00 1.05 4.33
C ILE A 208 -0.53 2.20 5.22
N PRO A 209 -1.27 2.53 6.29
CA PRO A 209 -0.81 3.54 7.23
C PRO A 209 0.56 3.17 7.79
N THR A 210 1.49 4.13 7.76
CA THR A 210 2.88 3.92 8.16
C THR A 210 3.24 4.84 9.32
N ILE A 211 3.38 4.27 10.51
CA ILE A 211 3.81 4.98 11.72
C ILE A 211 5.33 5.03 11.71
N ASN A 212 5.91 6.22 11.58
CA ASN A 212 7.37 6.37 11.55
C ASN A 212 7.91 6.77 12.94
N VAL A 213 8.87 5.99 13.44
CA VAL A 213 9.58 6.25 14.70
C VAL A 213 10.95 6.83 14.39
N SER A 214 11.20 8.04 14.88
CA SER A 214 12.49 8.70 14.70
C SER A 214 13.61 8.02 15.51
N SER A 215 14.86 8.39 15.20
CA SER A 215 16.06 7.93 15.91
C SER A 215 16.80 9.16 16.46
N GLY A 216 17.86 8.94 17.24
CA GLY A 216 18.70 10.03 17.75
C GLY A 216 19.62 10.67 16.70
N SER A 217 19.48 10.34 15.42
CA SER A 217 20.37 10.82 14.37
C SER A 217 20.24 12.33 14.14
N PRO A 218 21.31 13.01 13.66
CA PRO A 218 21.23 14.42 13.32
C PRO A 218 20.12 14.75 12.30
N LEU A 219 19.88 13.88 11.33
CA LEU A 219 18.81 14.05 10.36
C LEU A 219 17.44 13.98 11.05
N HIS A 220 17.16 12.91 11.79
CA HIS A 220 15.86 12.71 12.42
C HIS A 220 15.55 13.80 13.44
N LEU A 221 16.57 14.28 14.18
CA LEU A 221 16.41 15.42 15.09
C LEU A 221 16.10 16.72 14.34
N ALA A 222 16.66 16.94 13.15
CA ALA A 222 16.40 18.12 12.33
C ALA A 222 14.99 18.13 11.72
N ILE A 223 14.41 16.95 11.45
CA ILE A 223 13.07 16.78 10.87
C ILE A 223 12.11 16.03 11.81
N ALA A 224 12.27 16.20 13.13
CA ALA A 224 11.50 15.46 14.14
C ALA A 224 9.97 15.65 14.00
N ASN A 225 9.55 16.80 13.48
CA ASN A 225 8.14 17.10 13.23
C ASN A 225 7.53 16.29 12.08
N ASP A 226 8.31 15.57 11.30
CA ASP A 226 7.82 14.72 10.21
C ASP A 226 7.57 13.26 10.66
N PHE A 227 8.04 12.89 11.85
CA PHE A 227 7.86 11.55 12.44
C PHE A 227 6.65 11.49 13.37
N ASP A 228 5.94 10.35 13.38
CA ASP A 228 4.81 10.14 14.28
C ASP A 228 5.24 10.04 15.74
N LEU A 229 6.41 9.42 15.98
CA LEU A 229 6.93 9.13 17.31
C LEU A 229 8.42 9.52 17.45
N GLY A 230 8.79 9.89 18.67
CA GLY A 230 10.14 10.29 19.04
C GLY A 230 11.11 9.10 19.20
N PRO A 231 12.42 9.36 19.35
CA PRO A 231 13.44 8.30 19.48
C PRO A 231 13.43 7.59 20.85
N LYS A 232 12.66 8.10 21.80
CA LYS A 232 12.46 7.54 23.14
C LYS A 232 11.01 7.13 23.36
N ALA A 233 10.27 6.87 22.27
CA ALA A 233 8.89 6.45 22.39
C ALA A 233 8.82 5.13 23.16
N GLU A 234 8.09 5.13 24.26
CA GLU A 234 7.93 3.95 25.09
C GLU A 234 6.94 2.97 24.44
N SER A 235 6.98 1.70 24.85
CA SER A 235 6.09 0.67 24.29
C SER A 235 4.61 1.05 24.43
N GLU A 236 4.22 1.68 25.54
CA GLU A 236 2.84 2.16 25.76
C GLU A 236 2.43 3.23 24.74
N GLU A 237 3.31 4.19 24.43
CA GLU A 237 3.05 5.25 23.45
C GLU A 237 2.94 4.68 22.03
N ILE A 238 3.79 3.71 21.67
CA ILE A 238 3.74 3.00 20.40
C ILE A 238 2.39 2.26 20.26
N MET A 239 1.99 1.55 21.31
CA MET A 239 0.72 0.80 21.34
C MET A 239 -0.49 1.71 21.21
N GLU A 240 -0.50 2.84 21.92
CA GLU A 240 -1.56 3.84 21.80
C GLU A 240 -1.63 4.41 20.39
N LYS A 241 -0.48 4.75 19.80
CA LYS A 241 -0.43 5.27 18.42
C LYS A 241 -0.94 4.24 17.42
N ILE A 242 -0.53 2.98 17.52
CA ILE A 242 -1.05 1.90 16.66
C ILE A 242 -2.56 1.80 16.79
N TYR A 243 -3.08 1.80 18.03
CA TYR A 243 -4.52 1.71 18.27
C TYR A 243 -5.29 2.88 17.66
N ASN A 244 -4.81 4.11 17.80
CA ASN A 244 -5.48 5.27 17.23
C ASN A 244 -5.45 5.25 15.71
N VAL A 245 -4.33 4.86 15.11
CA VAL A 245 -4.15 4.75 13.65
C VAL A 245 -5.06 3.67 13.07
N VAL A 246 -5.14 2.50 13.70
CA VAL A 246 -6.10 1.44 13.33
C VAL A 246 -7.54 1.96 13.37
N ASN A 247 -7.86 2.84 14.32
CA ASN A 247 -9.19 3.43 14.48
C ASN A 247 -9.44 4.71 13.67
N GLY A 248 -8.55 5.04 12.74
CA GLY A 248 -8.76 6.08 11.73
C GLY A 248 -7.96 7.37 11.92
N GLU A 249 -7.08 7.45 12.93
CA GLU A 249 -6.09 8.52 12.97
C GLU A 249 -5.15 8.39 11.76
N LEU A 250 -4.92 9.49 11.05
CA LEU A 250 -3.94 9.53 9.96
C LEU A 250 -2.53 9.65 10.55
N THR A 251 -1.60 8.85 10.03
CA THR A 251 -0.17 9.06 10.25
C THR A 251 0.31 10.33 9.55
N LYS A 252 1.46 10.85 9.95
CA LYS A 252 2.00 12.09 9.34
C LYS A 252 2.21 11.95 7.83
N VAL A 253 2.74 10.81 7.39
CA VAL A 253 2.98 10.54 5.96
C VAL A 253 1.67 10.37 5.19
N GLU A 254 0.64 9.74 5.78
CA GLU A 254 -0.70 9.69 5.18
C GLU A 254 -1.31 11.08 5.02
N ALA A 255 -1.21 11.93 6.04
CA ALA A 255 -1.83 13.25 6.04
C ALA A 255 -1.30 14.17 4.93
N ILE A 256 -0.05 13.99 4.52
CA ILE A 256 0.57 14.73 3.42
C ILE A 256 0.54 13.97 2.08
N GLY A 257 -0.01 12.74 2.05
CA GLY A 257 -0.03 11.89 0.86
C GLY A 257 1.35 11.42 0.41
N ALA A 258 2.31 11.32 1.33
CA ALA A 258 3.65 10.85 1.04
C ALA A 258 3.70 9.32 1.02
N GLY A 259 4.25 8.76 -0.05
CA GLY A 259 4.50 7.33 -0.15
C GLY A 259 4.67 6.89 -1.60
N GLU A 260 5.37 5.78 -1.78
CA GLU A 260 5.59 5.15 -3.09
C GLU A 260 5.33 3.65 -2.99
N ILE A 261 4.89 3.05 -4.09
CA ILE A 261 4.68 1.60 -4.21
C ILE A 261 5.80 1.06 -5.08
N ILE A 262 6.80 0.38 -4.52
CA ILE A 262 7.97 -0.08 -5.27
C ILE A 262 7.78 -1.53 -5.73
N ALA A 263 7.33 -1.73 -6.96
CA ALA A 263 7.33 -3.06 -7.57
C ALA A 263 8.77 -3.47 -7.96
N ALA A 264 9.48 -4.16 -7.07
CA ALA A 264 10.87 -4.55 -7.32
C ALA A 264 10.99 -5.57 -8.46
N ARG A 265 12.03 -5.43 -9.29
CA ARG A 265 12.42 -6.41 -10.31
C ARG A 265 13.37 -7.45 -9.72
N GLU A 266 13.26 -8.69 -10.16
CA GLU A 266 14.22 -9.75 -9.79
C GLU A 266 15.56 -9.51 -10.46
N VAL A 267 15.54 -9.10 -11.72
CA VAL A 267 16.76 -8.82 -12.49
C VAL A 267 17.05 -7.33 -12.45
N ARG A 268 18.15 -6.94 -11.80
CA ARG A 268 18.72 -5.61 -12.03
C ARG A 268 19.10 -5.55 -13.51
N SER A 269 18.49 -4.66 -14.28
CA SER A 269 19.03 -4.32 -15.60
C SER A 269 20.51 -4.03 -15.44
N VAL A 270 21.34 -4.85 -16.08
CA VAL A 270 22.80 -4.66 -16.12
C VAL A 270 23.11 -3.45 -16.99
#